data_AF-A0A3R7WCG4-F1
#
_entry.id   AF-A0A3R7WCG4-F1
#
_cell.length_a   1.000
_cell.length_b   1.000
_cell.length_c   1.000
_cell.angle_alpha   90.00
_cell.angle_beta   90.00
_cell.angle_gamma   90.00
#
_symmetry.space_group_name_H-M   'P 1'
#
loop_
_entity.id
_entity.type
_entity.pdbx_description
1 polymer ?
#
loop_
_entity_poly.entity_id
_entity_poly.type
_entity_poly.pdbx_seq_one_letter_code
_entity_poly.pdbx_strand_id
1 'polypeptide(L)'
;MDREEVLHDTTLTLDSGKFVTYDLEAGTYWIHVTSDEKVDVAFDTASTYDRKGVTVYDQVITLGSAAKMKVENPGRFLGIGAKEASVTLKIVKNPANR
;
A
#
# COMPACT_ATOMS: atom_id res chain seq x y z
N MET A 1 -5.25 -11.54 -23.11
CA MET A 1 -4.38 -10.55 -22.45
C MET A 1 -5.29 -9.74 -21.58
N ASP A 2 -5.17 -9.89 -20.27
CA ASP A 2 -5.91 -9.04 -19.36
C ASP A 2 -5.40 -7.61 -19.54
N ARG A 3 -6.32 -6.65 -19.72
CA ARG A 3 -5.96 -5.26 -19.93
C ARG A 3 -5.43 -4.68 -18.62
N GLU A 4 -4.47 -3.77 -18.74
CA GLU A 4 -4.03 -2.96 -17.61
C GLU A 4 -5.23 -2.20 -17.04
N GLU A 5 -5.42 -2.26 -15.73
CA GLU A 5 -6.55 -1.66 -15.03
C GLU A 5 -6.05 -0.89 -13.79
N VAL A 6 -6.33 0.41 -13.73
CA VAL A 6 -6.04 1.22 -12.55
C VAL A 6 -7.19 1.06 -11.57
N LEU A 7 -6.96 0.34 -10.46
CA LEU A 7 -7.96 0.12 -9.43
C LEU A 7 -8.06 1.32 -8.49
N HIS A 8 -6.91 1.89 -8.13
CA HIS A 8 -6.82 3.04 -7.24
C HIS A 8 -5.73 3.99 -7.72
N ASP A 9 -6.00 5.30 -7.66
CA ASP A 9 -5.05 6.38 -7.87
C ASP A 9 -5.55 7.56 -7.03
N THR A 10 -5.10 7.62 -5.78
CA THR A 10 -5.63 8.56 -4.79
C THR A 10 -4.54 9.09 -3.87
N THR A 11 -4.76 10.27 -3.33
CA THR A 11 -3.98 10.81 -2.23
C THR A 11 -4.91 10.98 -1.03
N LEU A 12 -4.47 10.49 0.11
CA LEU A 12 -5.24 10.49 1.34
C LEU A 12 -4.35 10.85 2.53
N THR A 13 -4.96 11.36 3.59
CA THR A 13 -4.27 11.64 4.85
C THR A 13 -4.61 10.54 5.85
N LEU A 14 -3.60 9.93 6.45
CA LEU A 14 -3.74 8.96 7.53
C LEU A 14 -3.27 9.58 8.84
N ASP A 15 -4.20 9.74 9.79
CA ASP A 15 -3.84 10.07 11.15
C ASP A 15 -3.00 8.95 11.78
N SER A 16 -2.26 9.28 12.84
CA SER A 16 -1.48 8.31 13.61
C SER A 16 -2.36 7.14 14.09
N GLY A 17 -1.94 5.91 13.79
CA GLY A 17 -2.66 4.68 14.12
C GLY A 17 -3.86 4.38 13.22
N LYS A 18 -4.12 5.20 12.19
CA LYS A 18 -5.13 4.92 11.17
C LYS A 18 -4.53 4.14 10.02
N PHE A 19 -5.40 3.41 9.36
CA PHE A 19 -5.06 2.60 8.20
C PHE A 19 -6.19 2.64 7.18
N VAL A 20 -5.83 2.32 5.94
CA VAL A 20 -6.75 2.04 4.85
C VAL A 20 -6.51 0.61 4.36
N THR A 21 -7.55 -0.05 3.91
CA THR A 21 -7.46 -1.40 3.33
C THR A 21 -8.03 -1.46 1.94
N TYR A 22 -7.44 -2.32 1.12
CA TYR A 22 -7.85 -2.61 -0.25
C TYR A 22 -7.98 -4.11 -0.43
N ASP A 23 -9.16 -4.55 -0.87
CA ASP A 23 -9.42 -5.95 -1.23
C ASP A 23 -8.90 -6.18 -2.65
N LEU A 24 -7.91 -7.05 -2.79
CA LEU A 24 -7.29 -7.42 -4.06
C LEU A 24 -7.61 -8.89 -4.35
N GLU A 25 -8.10 -9.17 -5.56
CA GLU A 25 -8.28 -10.54 -6.03
C GLU A 25 -6.94 -11.20 -6.36
N ALA A 26 -6.97 -12.48 -6.72
CA ALA A 26 -5.81 -13.13 -7.31
C ALA A 26 -5.43 -12.43 -8.63
N GLY A 27 -4.13 -12.21 -8.85
CA GLY A 27 -3.64 -11.49 -10.02
C GLY A 27 -2.26 -10.89 -9.82
N THR A 28 -1.76 -10.23 -10.86
CA THR A 28 -0.51 -9.45 -10.80
C THR A 28 -0.82 -7.96 -10.69
N TYR A 29 -0.16 -7.29 -9.77
CA TYR A 29 -0.40 -5.90 -9.42
C TYR A 29 0.90 -5.12 -9.40
N TRP A 30 0.89 -3.90 -9.92
CA TRP A 30 1.88 -2.89 -9.57
C TRP A 30 1.29 -2.00 -8.49
N ILE A 31 1.98 -1.89 -7.37
CA ILE A 31 1.55 -1.11 -6.20
C ILE A 31 2.62 -0.08 -5.92
N HIS A 32 2.19 1.17 -5.97
CA HIS A 32 3.00 2.34 -5.70
C HIS A 32 2.39 3.13 -4.55
N VAL A 33 3.13 3.27 -3.46
CA VAL A 33 2.76 4.05 -2.29
C VAL A 33 3.90 5.00 -2.00
N THR A 34 3.60 6.28 -1.89
CA THR A 34 4.54 7.30 -1.44
C THR A 34 3.92 8.05 -0.28
N SER A 35 4.74 8.37 0.72
CA SER A 35 4.29 9.13 1.88
C SER A 35 5.38 10.07 2.39
N ASP A 36 4.95 11.20 2.93
CA ASP A 36 5.82 12.15 3.63
C ASP A 36 6.24 11.65 5.03
N GLU A 37 5.59 10.61 5.54
CA GLU A 37 5.90 9.93 6.79
C GLU A 37 6.11 8.42 6.58
N LYS A 38 6.68 7.76 7.58
CA LYS A 38 6.88 6.31 7.55
C LYS A 38 5.55 5.58 7.73
N VAL A 39 5.21 4.74 6.75
CA VAL A 39 4.02 3.89 6.76
C VAL A 39 4.40 2.41 6.71
N ASP A 40 3.47 1.58 7.18
CA ASP A 40 3.53 0.13 7.08
C ASP A 40 2.57 -0.33 5.97
N VAL A 41 3.07 -1.16 5.05
CA VAL A 41 2.29 -1.83 4.02
C VAL A 41 2.29 -3.33 4.34
N ALA A 42 1.11 -3.92 4.48
CA ALA A 42 0.95 -5.32 4.85
C ALA A 42 -0.12 -6.04 4.03
N PHE A 43 0.04 -7.35 3.84
CA PHE A 43 -0.89 -8.22 3.14
C PHE A 43 -1.23 -9.42 4.03
N ASP A 44 -2.51 -9.76 4.14
CA ASP A 44 -2.98 -10.85 5.00
C ASP A 44 -2.56 -12.25 4.52
N THR A 45 -2.60 -12.52 3.22
CA THR A 45 -2.28 -13.83 2.62
C THR A 45 -0.95 -13.84 1.85
N ALA A 46 -0.25 -12.70 1.80
CA ALA A 46 0.97 -12.53 1.00
C ALA A 46 2.07 -11.74 1.74
N SER A 47 2.33 -12.12 3.00
CA SER A 47 3.22 -11.38 3.92
C SER A 47 4.67 -11.21 3.46
N THR A 48 5.13 -11.94 2.44
CA THR A 48 6.44 -11.75 1.81
C THR A 48 6.61 -10.35 1.20
N TYR A 49 5.49 -9.70 0.85
CA TYR A 49 5.46 -8.34 0.32
C TYR A 49 5.34 -7.28 1.42
N ASP A 50 5.22 -7.66 2.69
CA ASP A 50 5.09 -6.69 3.79
C ASP A 50 6.33 -5.81 3.91
N ARG A 51 6.11 -4.52 4.17
CA ARG A 51 7.17 -3.54 4.43
C ARG A 51 6.75 -2.65 5.58
N LYS A 52 7.69 -2.40 6.50
CA LYS A 52 7.46 -1.55 7.66
C LYS A 52 8.33 -0.31 7.63
N GLY A 53 7.76 0.81 8.05
CA GLY A 53 8.45 2.08 8.20
C GLY A 53 9.04 2.63 6.89
N VAL A 54 8.34 2.45 5.77
CA VAL A 54 8.77 2.94 4.45
C VAL A 54 8.08 4.25 4.11
N THR A 55 8.76 5.13 3.38
CA THR A 55 8.16 6.32 2.75
C THR A 55 7.84 6.09 1.28
N VAL A 56 8.42 5.04 0.69
CA VAL A 56 8.14 4.61 -0.69
C VAL A 56 8.03 3.08 -0.72
N TYR A 57 6.94 2.59 -1.26
CA TYR A 57 6.72 1.19 -1.62
C TYR A 57 6.39 1.15 -3.11
N ASP A 58 7.24 0.54 -3.93
CA ASP A 58 7.07 0.50 -5.38
C ASP A 58 7.44 -0.89 -5.88
N GLN A 59 6.45 -1.78 -6.00
CA GLN A 59 6.69 -3.19 -6.34
C GLN A 59 5.61 -3.76 -7.25
N VAL A 60 6.03 -4.65 -8.15
CA VAL A 60 5.13 -5.59 -8.81
C VAL A 60 5.01 -6.84 -7.93
N ILE A 61 3.78 -7.22 -7.61
CA ILE A 61 3.47 -8.39 -6.79
C ILE A 61 2.52 -9.32 -7.55
N THR A 62 2.65 -10.62 -7.31
CA THR A 62 1.69 -11.61 -7.80
C THR A 62 1.01 -12.29 -6.60
N LEU A 63 -0.32 -12.19 -6.57
CA LEU A 63 -1.17 -12.79 -5.56
C LEU A 63 -1.78 -14.09 -6.11
N GLY A 64 -1.50 -15.21 -5.45
CA GLY A 64 -2.07 -16.52 -5.82
C GLY A 64 -3.51 -16.73 -5.33
N SER A 65 -3.99 -15.88 -4.44
CA SER A 65 -5.35 -15.86 -3.89
C SER A 65 -5.76 -14.42 -3.60
N ALA A 66 -7.03 -14.19 -3.25
CA ALA A 66 -7.45 -12.89 -2.75
C ALA A 66 -6.64 -12.50 -1.49
N ALA A 67 -6.30 -11.21 -1.38
CA ALA A 67 -5.56 -10.65 -0.27
C ALA A 67 -6.12 -9.26 0.09
N LYS A 68 -6.14 -8.95 1.37
CA LYS A 68 -6.37 -7.60 1.86
C LYS A 68 -5.04 -6.90 2.07
N MET A 69 -4.77 -5.90 1.25
CA MET A 69 -3.67 -4.97 1.48
C MET A 69 -4.08 -3.94 2.54
N LYS A 70 -3.20 -3.65 3.48
CA LYS A 70 -3.34 -2.60 4.48
C LYS A 70 -2.19 -1.61 4.35
N VAL A 71 -2.50 -0.32 4.33
CA VAL A 71 -1.53 0.77 4.47
C VAL A 71 -1.85 1.52 5.74
N GLU A 72 -0.91 1.52 6.67
CA GLU A 72 -1.07 2.03 8.02
C GLU A 72 -0.04 3.11 8.30
N ASN A 73 -0.47 4.22 8.91
CA ASN A 73 0.45 5.10 9.61
C ASN A 73 0.59 4.53 11.03
N PRO A 74 1.68 3.81 11.36
CA PRO A 74 1.81 3.16 12.67
C PRO A 74 1.86 4.18 13.83
N GLY A 75 2.02 5.48 13.51
CA GLY A 75 2.24 6.50 14.51
C GLY A 75 3.65 6.43 15.07
N ARG A 76 4.18 7.60 15.48
CA ARG A 76 5.53 7.66 16.02
C ARG A 76 5.56 7.13 17.45
N PHE A 77 6.21 5.99 17.62
CA PHE A 77 6.93 5.63 18.84
C PHE A 77 8.06 6.67 19.03
N LEU A 78 8.12 7.34 20.20
CA LEU A 78 9.17 8.30 20.64
C LEU A 78 8.89 9.82 20.47
N GLY A 79 7.95 10.35 21.27
CA GLY A 79 8.10 11.65 21.95
C GLY A 79 7.91 12.94 21.15
N ILE A 80 7.58 12.88 19.87
CA ILE A 80 7.18 14.04 19.05
C ILE A 80 5.80 13.71 18.50
N GLY A 81 4.83 14.60 18.69
CA GLY A 81 3.39 14.35 18.59
C GLY A 81 2.92 13.58 17.35
N ALA A 82 1.73 12.96 17.48
CA ALA A 82 1.04 12.26 16.40
C ALA A 82 1.06 13.11 15.12
N LYS A 83 1.79 12.65 14.10
CA LYS A 83 1.88 13.34 12.82
C LYS A 83 1.02 12.59 11.81
N GLU A 84 0.15 13.34 11.14
CA GLU A 84 -0.60 12.89 9.99
C GLU A 84 0.37 12.55 8.84
N ALA A 85 0.10 11.46 8.12
CA ALA A 85 0.85 11.05 6.95
C ALA A 85 0.02 11.35 5.70
N SER A 86 0.54 12.17 4.80
CA SER A 86 -0.01 12.28 3.45
C SER A 86 0.51 11.10 2.63
N VAL A 87 -0.40 10.29 2.10
CA VAL A 87 -0.10 9.06 1.36
C VAL A 87 -0.70 9.14 -0.02
N THR A 88 0.12 9.09 -1.05
CA THR A 88 -0.31 8.89 -2.43
C THR A 88 -0.16 7.41 -2.78
N LEU A 89 -1.25 6.81 -3.22
CA LEU A 89 -1.36 5.38 -3.48
C LEU A 89 -1.93 5.12 -4.87
N LYS A 90 -1.25 4.25 -5.61
CA LYS A 90 -1.67 3.76 -6.91
C LYS A 90 -1.57 2.23 -6.97
N ILE A 91 -2.66 1.59 -7.37
CA ILE A 91 -2.75 0.14 -7.54
C ILE A 91 -3.23 -0.14 -8.96
N VAL A 92 -2.43 -0.88 -9.71
CA VAL A 92 -2.70 -1.24 -11.10
C VAL A 92 -2.69 -2.75 -11.23
N LYS A 93 -3.79 -3.34 -11.70
CA LYS A 93 -3.91 -4.77 -12.04
C LYS A 93 -3.40 -4.99 -13.47
N ASN A 94 -2.69 -6.10 -13.68
CA ASN A 94 -2.09 -6.49 -14.95
C ASN A 94 -1.22 -5.38 -15.60
N PRO A 95 -0.22 -4.86 -14.88
CA PRO A 95 0.63 -3.79 -15.40
C PRO A 95 1.36 -4.23 -16.67
N ALA A 96 1.27 -3.45 -17.74
CA ALA A 96 1.74 -3.89 -19.06
C ALA A 96 3.26 -3.82 -19.25
N ASN A 97 3.98 -2.97 -18.49
CA ASN A 97 5.44 -2.73 -18.62
C ASN A 97 6.03 -2.08 -17.34
N ARG A 98 5.97 -2.75 -16.18
CA ARG A 98 6.50 -2.23 -14.91
C ARG A 98 7.38 -3.28 -14.23
#